data_AF-B8HYT9-F1
#
_entry.id   AF-B8HYT9-F1
#
_cell.length_a   1.000
_cell.length_b   1.000
_cell.length_c   1.000
_cell.angle_alpha   90.00
_cell.angle_beta   90.00
_cell.angle_gamma   90.00
#
_symmetry.space_group_name_H-M   'P 1'
#
loop_
_entity.id
_entity.type
_entity.pdbx_description
1 polymer ?
#
loop_
_entity_poly.entity_id
_entity_poly.type
_entity_poly.pdbx_seq_one_letter_code
_entity_poly.pdbx_strand_id
1 'polypeptide(L)'
;MMAMQYPEPKKSLNELVRELARNITRKQLVAIAREHGWQIVQGGKEPFKAIREGYPCVSIPGHYDNAIINRRTAARILKLLLAPTFDNNLYPGELEDKLAYLLQELESQREKAEQAECQLQQALSTIFNLTADVEAGLALADETEQRNHTLCRELNRYSRWVAGLKRKVAALIQQRAEQEQEMLAIAEVVERKEMNEHRSVEKLKQIKLSNVKHIAR
;
A
#
# COMPACT_ATOMS: atom_id res chain seq x y z
N MET A 1 6.51 65.32 30.76
CA MET A 1 7.90 64.83 30.56
C MET A 1 8.19 63.81 31.66
N MET A 2 8.01 62.51 31.38
CA MET A 2 8.39 61.45 32.32
C MET A 2 9.89 61.23 32.19
N ALA A 3 10.61 61.41 33.29
CA ALA A 3 12.04 61.12 33.37
C ALA A 3 12.23 59.62 33.13
N MET A 4 12.89 59.26 32.02
CA MET A 4 13.38 57.91 31.80
C MET A 4 14.42 57.62 32.88
N GLN A 5 14.03 56.81 33.86
CA GLN A 5 14.91 56.28 34.88
C GLN A 5 15.73 55.16 34.24
N TYR A 6 16.95 55.49 33.81
CA TYR A 6 17.87 54.50 33.24
C TYR A 6 18.13 53.40 34.29
N PRO A 7 18.00 52.11 33.94
CA PRO A 7 18.36 51.03 34.85
C PRO A 7 19.85 51.17 35.18
N GLU A 8 20.18 51.17 36.48
CA GLU A 8 21.56 51.26 36.93
C GLU A 8 22.44 50.18 36.25
N PRO A 9 23.70 50.49 35.91
CA PRO A 9 24.60 49.52 35.32
C PRO A 9 24.72 48.30 36.26
N LYS A 10 24.36 47.12 35.75
CA LYS A 10 24.49 45.85 36.48
C LYS A 10 25.97 45.67 36.86
N LYS A 11 26.29 45.87 38.15
CA LYS A 11 27.64 45.66 38.68
C LYS A 11 28.10 44.22 38.38
N SER A 12 29.34 44.07 37.93
CA SER A 12 29.89 42.73 37.69
C SER A 12 30.01 41.95 39.00
N LEU A 13 29.92 40.61 38.95
CA LEU A 13 30.05 39.74 40.13
C LEU A 13 31.31 40.07 40.95
N ASN A 14 32.42 40.38 40.28
CA ASN A 14 33.69 40.70 40.94
C ASN A 14 33.67 42.09 41.62
N GLU A 15 32.95 43.07 41.08
CA GLU A 15 32.77 44.39 41.70
C GLU A 15 31.87 44.29 42.93
N LEU A 16 30.73 43.60 42.81
CA LEU A 16 29.78 43.38 43.89
C LEU A 16 30.44 42.63 45.07
N VAL A 17 31.22 41.58 44.77
CA VAL A 17 32.00 40.85 45.77
C VAL A 17 33.06 41.74 46.43
N ARG A 18 33.72 42.64 45.68
CA ARG A 18 34.76 43.53 46.24
C ARG A 18 34.19 44.60 47.18
N GLU A 19 32.97 45.07 46.91
CA GLU A 19 32.24 46.00 47.76
C GLU A 19 31.74 45.29 49.03
N LEU A 20 31.04 44.17 48.88
CA LEU A 20 30.42 43.43 49.97
C LEU A 20 31.43 42.73 50.90
N ALA A 21 32.59 42.33 50.39
CA ALA A 21 33.61 41.64 51.22
C ALA A 21 34.33 42.56 52.22
N ARG A 22 34.04 43.87 52.25
CA ARG A 22 34.65 44.81 53.22
C ARG A 22 33.94 44.70 54.57
N ASN A 23 34.66 44.24 55.59
CA ASN A 23 34.19 44.15 56.98
C ASN A 23 32.87 43.38 57.16
N ILE A 24 32.63 42.36 56.33
CA ILE A 24 31.40 41.59 56.39
C ILE A 24 31.35 40.69 57.63
N THR A 25 30.19 40.66 58.28
CA THR A 25 29.94 39.80 59.44
C THR A 25 29.32 38.47 59.01
N ARG A 26 29.43 37.47 59.88
CA ARG A 26 28.76 36.17 59.69
C ARG A 26 27.25 36.33 59.46
N LYS A 27 26.58 37.21 60.24
CA LYS A 27 25.15 37.52 60.09
C LYS A 27 24.81 38.07 58.70
N GLN A 28 25.65 38.95 58.15
CA GLN A 28 25.45 39.51 56.82
C GLN A 28 25.61 38.46 55.72
N LEU A 29 26.59 37.55 55.81
CA LEU A 29 26.70 36.43 54.86
C LEU A 29 25.49 35.49 54.91
N VAL A 30 24.96 35.24 56.11
CA VAL A 30 23.75 34.44 56.29
C VAL A 30 22.52 35.12 55.68
N ALA A 31 22.39 36.44 55.84
CA ALA A 31 21.32 37.22 55.20
C ALA A 31 21.42 37.15 53.67
N ILE A 32 22.59 37.42 53.10
CA ILE A 32 22.84 37.33 51.65
C ILE A 32 22.55 35.92 51.12
N ALA A 33 23.01 34.88 51.81
CA ALA A 33 22.72 33.50 51.43
C ALA A 33 21.20 33.24 51.36
N ARG A 34 20.43 33.68 52.36
CA ARG A 34 18.97 33.52 52.37
C ARG A 34 18.28 34.34 51.27
N GLU A 35 18.72 35.57 51.05
CA GLU A 35 18.22 36.43 49.97
C GLU A 35 18.41 35.80 48.59
N HIS A 36 19.50 35.05 48.40
CA HIS A 36 19.78 34.30 47.17
C HIS A 36 19.32 32.84 47.21
N GLY A 37 18.32 32.52 48.04
CA GLY A 37 17.64 31.22 48.02
C GLY A 37 18.44 30.04 48.57
N TRP A 38 19.47 30.29 49.39
CA TRP A 38 20.20 29.23 50.08
C TRP A 38 19.54 28.89 51.43
N GLN A 39 19.43 27.60 51.72
CA GLN A 39 18.98 27.11 53.02
C GLN A 39 20.16 27.03 53.99
N ILE A 40 20.01 27.61 55.19
CA ILE A 40 21.06 27.62 56.20
C ILE A 40 20.81 26.50 57.22
N VAL A 41 21.75 25.56 57.29
CA VAL A 41 21.72 24.42 58.22
C VAL A 41 22.83 24.58 59.25
N GLN A 42 22.52 24.32 60.52
CA GLN A 42 23.51 24.26 61.60
C GLN A 42 24.33 22.97 61.48
N GLY A 43 25.62 23.11 61.16
CA GLY A 43 26.57 22.00 61.07
C GLY A 43 27.11 21.56 62.43
N GLY A 44 26.27 21.37 63.44
CA GLY A 44 26.69 21.04 64.81
C GLY A 44 27.32 22.23 65.55
N LYS A 45 28.49 22.04 66.19
CA LYS A 45 29.15 23.04 67.06
C LYS A 45 29.71 24.28 66.32
N GLU A 46 29.61 24.35 64.99
CA GLU A 46 30.06 25.36 63.99
C GLU A 46 30.93 24.71 62.91
N PRO A 47 30.94 25.16 61.64
CA PRO A 47 30.28 26.34 61.04
C PRO A 47 28.85 26.10 60.50
N PHE A 48 28.15 27.20 60.14
CA PHE A 48 26.89 27.11 59.37
C PHE A 48 27.18 26.62 57.95
N LYS A 49 26.24 25.87 57.38
CA LYS A 49 26.30 25.38 56.00
C LYS A 49 25.15 25.97 55.21
N ALA A 50 25.46 26.64 54.11
CA ALA A 50 24.48 27.06 53.12
C ALA A 50 24.35 25.96 52.05
N ILE A 51 23.14 25.45 51.88
CA ILE A 51 22.81 24.36 50.95
C ILE A 51 21.79 24.89 49.94
N ARG A 52 22.02 24.59 48.66
CA ARG A 52 21.10 24.87 47.56
C ARG A 52 21.19 23.71 46.57
N GLU A 53 20.04 23.28 46.08
CA GLU A 53 19.97 22.18 45.11
C GLU A 53 20.74 22.53 43.83
N GLY A 54 21.57 21.61 43.35
CA GLY A 54 22.43 21.81 42.16
C GLY A 54 23.75 22.56 42.40
N TYR A 55 24.06 23.02 43.63
CA TYR A 55 25.28 23.77 43.93
C TYR A 55 26.07 23.16 45.12
N PRO A 56 27.41 23.31 45.16
CA PRO A 56 28.21 22.80 46.26
C PRO A 56 27.87 23.51 47.57
N CYS A 57 27.79 22.75 48.66
CA CYS A 57 27.55 23.28 50.00
C CYS A 57 28.63 24.31 50.39
N VAL A 58 28.19 25.51 50.79
CA VAL A 58 29.09 26.61 51.18
C VAL A 58 29.16 26.71 52.70
N SER A 59 30.36 26.59 53.27
CA SER A 59 30.57 26.75 54.71
C SER A 59 30.76 28.21 55.08
N ILE A 60 29.98 28.71 56.04
CA ILE A 60 30.03 30.10 56.54
C ILE A 60 30.74 30.08 57.92
N PRO A 61 32.02 30.48 57.99
CA PRO A 61 32.83 30.43 59.21
C PRO A 61 32.49 31.57 60.18
N GLY A 62 32.92 31.41 61.43
CA GLY A 62 32.79 32.40 62.51
C GLY A 62 32.07 31.83 63.72
N HIS A 63 32.46 32.26 64.93
CA HIS A 63 31.89 31.78 66.18
C HIS A 63 30.59 32.54 66.54
N TYR A 64 30.61 33.86 66.44
CA TYR A 64 29.47 34.73 66.77
C TYR A 64 28.91 35.43 65.52
N ASP A 65 27.66 35.86 65.58
CA ASP A 65 26.97 36.56 64.48
C ASP A 65 27.70 37.82 64.00
N ASN A 66 28.37 38.51 64.92
CA ASN A 66 29.13 39.73 64.65
C ASN A 66 30.62 39.46 64.34
N ALA A 67 31.03 38.19 64.21
CA ALA A 67 32.39 37.86 63.84
C ALA A 67 32.68 38.39 62.42
N ILE A 68 33.70 39.26 62.33
CA ILE A 68 34.17 39.80 61.05
C ILE A 68 34.96 38.70 60.34
N ILE A 69 34.58 38.40 59.11
CA ILE A 69 35.23 37.37 58.32
C ILE A 69 36.34 38.01 57.49
N ASN A 70 37.51 37.36 57.44
CA ASN A 70 38.62 37.82 56.63
C ASN A 70 38.16 38.05 55.18
N ARG A 71 38.50 39.23 54.63
CA ARG A 71 38.13 39.68 53.28
C ARG A 71 38.36 38.64 52.18
N ARG A 72 39.47 37.87 52.21
CA ARG A 72 39.73 36.82 51.22
C ARG A 72 38.73 35.67 51.32
N THR A 73 38.45 35.24 52.54
CA THR A 73 37.48 34.17 52.85
C THR A 73 36.06 34.61 52.52
N ALA A 74 35.70 35.83 52.91
CA ALA A 74 34.43 36.47 52.58
C ALA A 74 34.20 36.57 51.07
N ALA A 75 35.20 37.05 50.32
CA ALA A 75 35.10 37.15 48.86
C ALA A 75 34.91 35.79 48.19
N ARG A 76 35.59 34.74 48.67
CA ARG A 76 35.42 33.37 48.16
C ARG A 76 34.00 32.85 48.44
N ILE A 77 33.48 33.06 49.65
CA ILE A 77 32.14 32.62 50.04
C ILE A 77 31.08 33.37 49.25
N LEU A 78 31.19 34.70 49.13
CA LEU A 78 30.27 35.53 48.36
C LEU A 78 30.23 35.12 46.88
N LYS A 79 31.38 34.81 46.27
CA LYS A 79 31.42 34.28 44.89
C LYS A 79 30.60 33.01 44.74
N LEU A 80 30.70 32.08 45.68
CA LEU A 80 29.95 30.83 45.64
C LEU A 80 28.46 31.04 45.91
N LEU A 81 28.10 31.92 46.86
CA LEU A 81 26.70 32.22 47.18
C LEU A 81 25.98 32.98 46.05
N LEU A 82 26.71 33.84 45.35
CA LEU A 82 26.19 34.65 44.25
C LEU A 82 26.31 33.95 42.89
N ALA A 83 27.16 32.93 42.74
CA ALA A 83 27.31 32.19 41.49
C ALA A 83 25.97 31.82 40.85
N PRO A 84 24.96 31.26 41.57
CA PRO A 84 23.68 30.90 40.95
C PRO A 84 22.87 32.05 40.33
N THR A 85 23.07 33.28 40.78
CA THR A 85 22.36 34.45 40.22
C THR A 85 23.07 35.04 38.99
N PHE A 86 24.36 34.74 38.84
CA PHE A 86 25.17 35.17 37.71
C PHE A 86 25.44 34.03 36.71
N ASP A 87 25.27 32.77 37.12
CA ASP A 87 25.28 31.54 36.31
C ASP A 87 23.94 31.34 35.59
N ASN A 88 23.39 32.40 34.99
CA ASN A 88 22.35 32.30 33.95
C ASN A 88 22.86 31.61 32.66
N ASN A 89 23.83 30.70 32.78
CA ASN A 89 24.51 29.97 31.71
C ASN A 89 23.77 28.70 31.29
N LEU A 90 22.51 28.48 31.71
CA LEU A 90 21.58 27.77 30.83
C LEU A 90 21.08 28.78 29.81
N TYR A 91 21.89 28.95 28.76
CA TYR A 91 21.71 29.92 27.68
C TYR A 91 20.29 29.83 27.10
N PRO A 92 19.48 30.89 27.18
CA PRO A 92 18.19 30.98 26.48
C PRO A 92 18.31 30.63 24.99
N GLY A 93 19.43 31.00 24.35
CA GLY A 93 19.70 30.68 22.95
C GLY A 93 19.84 29.20 22.61
N GLU A 94 20.48 28.36 23.46
CA GLU A 94 20.62 26.93 23.17
C GLU A 94 19.29 26.16 23.32
N LEU A 95 18.40 26.66 24.18
CA LEU A 95 17.04 26.17 24.33
C LEU A 95 16.15 26.63 23.17
N GLU A 96 16.29 27.88 22.74
CA GLU A 96 15.59 28.43 21.56
C GLU A 96 15.99 27.68 20.28
N ASP A 97 17.28 27.40 20.08
CA ASP A 97 17.78 26.64 18.92
C ASP A 97 17.26 25.20 18.90
N LYS A 98 17.25 24.52 20.06
CA LYS A 98 16.66 23.18 20.18
C LYS A 98 15.16 23.18 19.92
N LEU A 99 14.45 24.20 20.39
CA LEU A 99 13.01 24.31 20.21
C LEU A 99 12.67 24.60 18.75
N ALA A 100 13.44 25.45 18.08
CA ALA A 100 13.33 25.69 16.63
C ALA A 100 13.58 24.42 15.81
N TYR A 101 14.61 23.64 16.15
CA TYR A 101 14.89 22.36 15.49
C TYR A 101 13.75 21.34 15.68
N LEU A 102 13.23 21.20 16.90
CA LEU A 102 12.13 20.29 17.19
C LEU A 102 10.83 20.70 16.48
N LEU A 103 10.55 22.00 16.37
CA LEU A 103 9.41 22.52 15.61
C LEU A 103 9.55 22.21 14.12
N GLN A 104 10.75 22.43 13.55
CA GLN A 104 11.02 22.12 12.15
C GLN A 104 10.88 20.62 11.84
N GLU A 105 11.37 19.75 12.73
CA GLU A 105 11.20 18.30 12.57
C GLU A 105 9.72 17.91 12.64
N LEU A 106 8.95 18.51 13.55
CA LEU A 106 7.52 18.24 13.69
C LEU A 106 6.73 18.68 12.45
N GLU A 107 7.05 19.85 11.88
CA GLU A 107 6.51 20.30 10.60
C GLU A 107 6.85 19.34 9.46
N SER A 108 8.11 18.87 9.36
CA SER A 108 8.51 17.89 8.36
C SER A 108 7.77 16.56 8.49
N GLN A 109 7.58 16.07 9.72
CA GLN A 109 6.83 14.84 9.97
C GLN A 109 5.35 15.00 9.63
N ARG A 110 4.78 16.18 9.91
CA ARG A 110 3.41 16.51 9.53
C ARG A 110 3.23 16.51 8.02
N GLU A 111 4.12 17.15 7.27
CA GLU A 111 4.07 17.14 5.79
C GLU A 111 4.17 15.72 5.23
N LYS A 112 5.05 14.87 5.79
CA LYS A 112 5.14 13.45 5.40
C LYS A 112 3.85 12.69 5.68
N ALA A 113 3.20 12.95 6.82
CA ALA A 113 1.93 12.33 7.17
C ALA A 113 0.82 12.75 6.21
N GLU A 114 0.71 14.04 5.89
CA GLU A 114 -0.28 14.56 4.92
C GLU A 114 -0.04 13.97 3.52
N GLN A 115 1.21 13.82 3.08
CA GLN A 115 1.55 13.14 1.83
C GLN A 115 1.15 11.66 1.84
N ALA A 116 1.42 10.94 2.93
CA ALA A 116 1.06 9.54 3.07
C ALA A 116 -0.47 9.34 3.08
N GLU A 117 -1.24 10.24 3.71
CA GLU A 117 -2.70 10.23 3.66
C GLU A 117 -3.23 10.45 2.24
N CYS A 118 -2.65 11.39 1.49
CA CYS A 118 -3.01 11.61 0.09
C CYS A 118 -2.75 10.36 -0.76
N GLN A 119 -1.59 9.71 -0.59
CA GLN A 119 -1.27 8.45 -1.27
C GLN A 119 -2.23 7.32 -0.88
N LEU A 120 -2.60 7.21 0.40
CA LEU A 120 -3.58 6.23 0.87
C LEU A 120 -4.94 6.44 0.21
N GLN A 121 -5.42 7.68 0.15
CA GLN A 121 -6.69 8.01 -0.52
C GLN A 121 -6.66 7.68 -2.01
N GLN A 122 -5.55 7.98 -2.69
CA GLN A 122 -5.36 7.61 -4.08
C GLN A 122 -5.40 6.08 -4.25
N ALA A 123 -4.64 5.33 -3.44
CA ALA A 123 -4.62 3.88 -3.48
C ALA A 123 -6.01 3.25 -3.22
N LEU A 124 -6.78 3.79 -2.28
CA LEU A 124 -8.15 3.35 -2.01
C LEU A 124 -9.07 3.59 -3.20
N SER A 125 -8.94 4.73 -3.88
CA SER A 125 -9.66 5.02 -5.12
C SER A 125 -9.30 4.02 -6.23
N THR A 126 -8.01 3.70 -6.40
CA THR A 126 -7.58 2.69 -7.37
C THR A 126 -8.13 1.31 -7.05
N ILE A 127 -8.11 0.90 -5.78
CA ILE A 127 -8.68 -0.39 -5.34
C ILE A 127 -10.17 -0.45 -5.66
N PHE A 128 -10.92 0.63 -5.38
CA PHE A 128 -12.34 0.69 -5.68
C PHE A 128 -12.61 0.50 -7.18
N ASN A 129 -11.89 1.22 -8.04
CA ASN A 129 -12.04 1.10 -9.49
C ASN A 129 -11.67 -0.29 -9.99
N LEU A 130 -10.53 -0.85 -9.53
CA LEU A 130 -10.10 -2.20 -9.91
C LEU A 130 -11.09 -3.27 -9.46
N THR A 131 -11.74 -3.08 -8.31
CA THR A 131 -12.77 -4.02 -7.83
C THR A 131 -13.97 -4.03 -8.78
N ALA A 132 -14.43 -2.84 -9.19
CA ALA A 132 -15.51 -2.72 -10.18
C ALA A 132 -15.13 -3.33 -11.55
N ASP A 133 -13.89 -3.13 -12.01
CA ASP A 133 -13.39 -3.74 -13.24
C ASP A 133 -13.34 -5.26 -13.16
N VAL A 134 -12.93 -5.82 -12.01
CA VAL A 134 -12.92 -7.27 -11.77
C VAL A 134 -14.34 -7.83 -11.78
N GLU A 135 -15.29 -7.19 -11.11
CA GLU A 135 -16.69 -7.60 -11.11
C GLU A 135 -17.29 -7.57 -12.53
N ALA A 136 -17.02 -6.51 -13.29
CA ALA A 136 -17.44 -6.42 -14.69
C ALA A 136 -16.82 -7.51 -15.56
N GLY A 137 -15.53 -7.80 -15.35
CA GLY A 137 -14.82 -8.88 -16.04
C GLY A 137 -15.39 -10.26 -15.75
N LEU A 138 -15.76 -10.53 -14.49
CA LEU A 138 -16.41 -11.78 -14.10
C LEU A 138 -17.80 -11.92 -14.74
N ALA A 139 -18.60 -10.85 -14.73
CA ALA A 139 -19.92 -10.87 -15.37
C ALA A 139 -19.83 -11.13 -16.89
N LEU A 140 -18.86 -10.51 -17.56
CA LEU A 140 -18.57 -10.78 -18.98
C LEU A 140 -18.11 -12.22 -19.21
N ALA A 141 -17.25 -12.76 -18.35
CA ALA A 141 -16.81 -14.15 -18.45
C ALA A 141 -18.01 -15.12 -18.36
N ASP A 142 -18.90 -14.93 -17.39
CA ASP A 142 -20.10 -15.74 -17.23
C ASP A 142 -21.02 -15.65 -18.46
N GLU A 143 -21.22 -14.45 -19.03
CA GLU A 143 -22.00 -14.27 -20.26
C GLU A 143 -21.37 -15.04 -21.43
N THR A 144 -20.04 -14.95 -21.59
CA THR A 144 -19.34 -15.66 -22.66
C THR A 144 -19.40 -17.17 -22.48
N GLU A 145 -19.31 -17.68 -21.25
CA GLU A 145 -19.44 -19.10 -20.96
C GLU A 145 -20.85 -19.60 -21.30
N GLN A 146 -21.89 -18.87 -20.89
CA GLN A 146 -23.28 -19.21 -21.24
C GLN A 146 -23.48 -19.24 -22.75
N ARG A 147 -22.95 -18.24 -23.48
CA ARG A 147 -23.01 -18.20 -24.95
C ARG A 147 -22.25 -19.34 -25.61
N ASN A 148 -21.08 -19.70 -25.08
CA ASN A 148 -20.33 -20.85 -25.58
C ASN A 148 -21.11 -22.15 -25.34
N HIS A 149 -21.77 -22.28 -24.20
CA HIS A 149 -22.55 -23.45 -23.89
C HIS A 149 -23.77 -23.61 -24.82
N THR A 150 -24.46 -22.52 -25.17
CA THR A 150 -25.55 -22.55 -26.16
C THR A 150 -25.03 -22.91 -27.55
N LEU A 151 -23.93 -22.31 -28.01
CA LEU A 151 -23.30 -22.63 -29.29
C LEU A 151 -22.86 -24.10 -29.37
N CYS A 152 -22.28 -24.64 -28.30
CA CYS A 152 -21.92 -26.06 -28.24
C CYS A 152 -23.15 -26.98 -28.38
N ARG A 153 -24.30 -26.61 -27.78
CA ARG A 153 -25.55 -27.37 -27.94
C ARG A 153 -26.03 -27.32 -29.39
N GLU A 154 -25.96 -26.17 -30.04
CA GLU A 154 -26.35 -26.00 -31.45
C GLU A 154 -25.44 -26.79 -32.39
N LEU A 155 -24.12 -26.68 -32.23
CA LEU A 155 -23.14 -27.46 -32.99
C LEU A 155 -23.40 -28.96 -32.87
N ASN A 156 -23.70 -29.45 -31.66
CA ASN A 156 -24.05 -30.85 -31.44
C ASN A 156 -25.34 -31.26 -32.17
N ARG A 157 -26.36 -30.39 -32.19
CA ARG A 157 -27.61 -30.64 -32.95
C ARG A 157 -27.32 -30.72 -34.45
N TYR A 158 -26.57 -29.77 -35.00
CA TYR A 158 -26.21 -29.76 -36.41
C TYR A 158 -25.36 -30.96 -36.79
N SER A 159 -24.39 -31.34 -35.95
CA SER A 159 -23.57 -32.53 -36.17
C SER A 159 -24.41 -33.80 -36.27
N ARG A 160 -25.38 -33.99 -35.36
CA ARG A 160 -26.32 -35.12 -35.41
C ARG A 160 -27.20 -35.08 -36.65
N TRP A 161 -27.71 -33.90 -37.02
CA TRP A 161 -28.54 -33.74 -38.21
C TRP A 161 -27.78 -34.08 -39.50
N VAL A 162 -26.55 -33.55 -39.66
CA VAL A 162 -25.67 -33.85 -40.79
C VAL A 162 -25.33 -35.33 -40.84
N ALA A 163 -25.04 -35.97 -39.70
CA ALA A 163 -24.81 -37.42 -39.65
C ALA A 163 -26.03 -38.21 -40.13
N GLY A 164 -27.24 -37.78 -39.74
CA GLY A 164 -28.50 -38.35 -40.22
C GLY A 164 -28.67 -38.20 -41.74
N LEU A 165 -28.38 -37.03 -42.29
CA LEU A 165 -28.42 -36.79 -43.73
C LEU A 165 -27.42 -37.65 -44.49
N LYS A 166 -26.18 -37.77 -44.00
CA LYS A 166 -25.17 -38.65 -44.62
C LYS A 166 -25.65 -40.09 -44.73
N ARG A 167 -26.29 -40.63 -43.68
CA ARG A 167 -26.87 -41.99 -43.72
C ARG A 167 -28.00 -42.12 -44.74
N LYS A 168 -28.89 -41.11 -44.83
CA LYS A 168 -29.98 -41.11 -45.82
C LYS A 168 -29.43 -41.08 -47.25
N VAL A 169 -28.44 -40.24 -47.51
CA VAL A 169 -27.77 -40.17 -48.82
C VAL A 169 -27.11 -41.51 -49.16
N ALA A 170 -26.41 -42.13 -48.21
CA ALA A 170 -25.82 -43.45 -48.42
C ALA A 170 -26.87 -44.53 -48.75
N ALA A 171 -28.00 -44.54 -48.04
CA ALA A 171 -29.10 -45.47 -48.31
C ALA A 171 -29.72 -45.25 -49.70
N LEU A 172 -29.91 -43.99 -50.12
CA LEU A 172 -30.42 -43.68 -51.46
C LEU A 172 -29.44 -44.09 -52.56
N ILE A 173 -28.12 -43.92 -52.34
CA ILE A 173 -27.10 -44.39 -53.28
C ILE A 173 -27.17 -45.91 -53.43
N GLN A 174 -27.30 -46.63 -52.32
CA GLN A 174 -27.43 -48.09 -52.35
C GLN A 174 -28.70 -48.54 -53.08
N GLN A 175 -29.85 -47.94 -52.75
CA GLN A 175 -31.12 -48.25 -53.40
C GLN A 175 -31.06 -47.99 -54.92
N ARG A 176 -30.41 -46.91 -55.34
CA ARG A 176 -30.20 -46.62 -56.75
C ARG A 176 -29.33 -47.68 -57.44
N ALA A 177 -28.27 -48.14 -56.79
CA ALA A 177 -27.41 -49.20 -57.33
C ALA A 177 -28.18 -50.53 -57.50
N GLU A 178 -29.06 -50.87 -56.55
CA GLU A 178 -29.96 -52.03 -56.64
C GLU A 178 -30.93 -51.89 -57.83
N GLN A 179 -31.56 -50.72 -57.99
CA GLN A 179 -32.42 -50.42 -59.14
C GLN A 179 -31.68 -50.52 -60.48
N GLU A 180 -30.44 -50.02 -60.55
CA GLU A 180 -29.61 -50.13 -61.76
C GLU A 180 -29.30 -51.59 -62.11
N GLN A 181 -29.06 -52.45 -61.11
CA GLN A 181 -28.88 -53.91 -61.31
C GLN A 181 -30.17 -54.59 -61.78
N GLU A 182 -31.32 -54.26 -61.19
CA GLU A 182 -32.62 -54.79 -61.62
C GLU A 182 -32.94 -54.40 -63.07
N MET A 183 -32.66 -53.14 -63.45
CA MET A 183 -32.85 -52.66 -64.82
C MET A 183 -31.96 -53.39 -65.83
N LEU A 184 -30.70 -53.67 -65.48
CA LEU A 184 -29.81 -54.48 -66.32
C LEU A 184 -30.35 -55.91 -66.49
N ALA A 185 -30.83 -56.54 -65.41
CA ALA A 185 -31.43 -57.87 -65.50
C ALA A 185 -32.69 -57.90 -66.37
N ILE A 186 -33.54 -56.86 -66.29
CA ILE A 186 -34.71 -56.72 -67.18
C ILE A 186 -34.26 -56.57 -68.63
N ALA A 187 -33.26 -55.72 -68.91
CA ALA A 187 -32.72 -55.54 -70.25
C ALA A 187 -32.23 -56.86 -70.86
N GLU A 188 -31.47 -57.66 -70.11
CA GLU A 188 -31.04 -59.00 -70.56
C GLU A 188 -32.21 -59.93 -70.87
N VAL A 189 -33.27 -59.93 -70.05
CA VAL A 189 -34.46 -60.75 -70.29
C VAL A 189 -35.20 -60.30 -71.55
N VAL A 190 -35.31 -59.00 -71.79
CA VAL A 190 -35.92 -58.44 -72.99
C VAL A 190 -35.13 -58.83 -74.22
N GLU A 191 -33.80 -58.64 -74.23
CA GLU A 191 -32.94 -59.07 -75.34
C GLU A 191 -33.09 -60.56 -75.65
N ARG A 192 -33.11 -61.42 -74.61
CA ARG A 192 -33.33 -62.87 -74.81
C ARG A 192 -34.70 -63.17 -75.43
N LYS A 193 -35.76 -62.46 -75.01
CA LYS A 193 -37.10 -62.61 -75.60
C LYS A 193 -37.12 -62.16 -77.05
N GLU A 194 -36.58 -60.99 -77.36
CA GLU A 194 -36.50 -60.47 -78.72
C GLU A 194 -35.73 -61.43 -79.65
N MET A 195 -34.59 -61.96 -79.19
CA MET A 195 -33.83 -62.96 -79.94
C MET A 195 -34.61 -64.26 -80.18
N ASN A 196 -35.38 -64.72 -79.19
CA ASN A 196 -36.24 -65.90 -79.33
C ASN A 196 -37.42 -65.66 -80.28
N GLU A 197 -38.03 -64.47 -80.24
CA GLU A 197 -39.08 -64.05 -81.14
C GLU A 197 -38.55 -63.96 -82.58
N HIS A 198 -37.41 -63.31 -82.81
CA HIS A 198 -36.75 -63.26 -84.12
C HIS A 198 -36.48 -64.65 -84.68
N ARG A 199 -35.90 -65.55 -83.88
CA ARG A 199 -35.67 -66.97 -84.28
C ARG A 199 -36.98 -67.68 -84.63
N SER A 200 -38.04 -67.43 -83.86
CA SER A 200 -39.36 -68.05 -84.10
C SER A 200 -40.00 -67.54 -85.40
N VAL A 201 -39.93 -66.23 -85.65
CA VAL A 201 -40.39 -65.61 -86.90
C VAL A 201 -39.61 -66.15 -88.10
N GLU A 202 -38.30 -66.31 -87.97
CA GLU A 202 -37.45 -66.84 -89.04
C GLU A 202 -37.77 -68.31 -89.36
N LYS A 203 -37.97 -69.15 -88.34
CA LYS A 203 -38.48 -70.53 -88.52
C LYS A 203 -39.83 -70.55 -89.24
N LEU A 204 -40.77 -69.68 -88.85
CA LEU A 204 -42.08 -69.59 -89.51
C LEU A 204 -41.95 -69.17 -90.98
N LYS A 205 -41.05 -68.23 -91.31
CA LYS A 205 -40.75 -67.85 -92.70
C LYS A 205 -40.21 -69.04 -93.50
N GLN A 206 -39.28 -69.80 -92.94
CA GLN A 206 -38.71 -70.99 -93.60
C GLN A 206 -39.78 -72.06 -93.87
N ILE A 207 -40.67 -72.34 -92.91
CA ILE A 207 -41.79 -73.28 -93.08
C ILE A 207 -42.75 -72.81 -94.17
N LYS A 208 -43.09 -71.51 -94.20
CA LYS A 208 -43.93 -70.95 -95.28
C LYS A 208 -43.28 -71.13 -96.65
N LEU A 209 -41.98 -70.85 -96.76
CA LEU A 209 -41.22 -71.00 -98.00
C LEU A 209 -41.14 -72.48 -98.46
N SER A 210 -40.97 -73.44 -97.55
CA SER A 210 -40.99 -74.87 -97.91
C SER A 210 -42.38 -75.32 -98.36
N ASN A 211 -43.44 -74.83 -97.72
CA ASN A 211 -44.82 -75.18 -98.09
C ASN A 211 -45.20 -74.64 -99.48
N VAL A 212 -44.78 -73.41 -99.83
CA VAL A 212 -44.99 -72.85 -101.18
C VAL A 212 -44.23 -73.65 -102.24
N LYS A 213 -43.00 -74.11 -101.94
CA LYS A 213 -42.23 -74.98 -102.85
C LYS A 213 -42.86 -76.36 -103.06
N HIS A 214 -43.60 -76.88 -102.07
CA HIS A 214 -44.33 -78.14 -102.21
C HIS A 214 -45.63 -78.02 -103.00
N ILE A 215 -46.26 -76.84 -103.06
CA ILE A 215 -47.48 -76.59 -103.84
C ILE A 215 -47.17 -76.27 -105.32
N ALA A 216 -45.96 -75.79 -105.62
CA ALA A 216 -45.53 -75.43 -106.98
C ALA A 216 -44.89 -76.60 -107.78
N ARG A 217 -45.00 -77.84 -107.31
CA ARG A 217 -44.60 -79.08 -108.00
C ARG A 217 -45.83 -79.94 -108.25
#